data_AF-A0A3L6PBS8-F1
#
_entry.id   AF-A0A3L6PBS8-F1
#
_cell.length_a   1.000
_cell.length_b   1.000
_cell.length_c   1.000
_cell.angle_alpha   90.00
_cell.angle_beta   90.00
_cell.angle_gamma   90.00
#
_symmetry.space_group_name_H-M   'P 1'
#
loop_
_entity.id
_entity.type
_entity.pdbx_description
1 polymer ?
#
loop_
_entity_poly.entity_id
_entity_poly.type
_entity_poly.pdbx_seq_one_letter_code
_entity_poly.pdbx_strand_id
1 'polypeptide(L)'
;MVASTLAKIGEIRRAQRADGPAAMLGIGTANPTNYVLQEEFPDYYFRVTNKEHLTDLKDTFKKLCHFFFAKFDYLELRKFSNLI
;
A
#
# COMPACT_ATOMS: atom_id res chain seq x y z
N MET A 1 48.26 -25.20 2.76
CA MET A 1 47.41 -24.58 1.71
C MET A 1 46.00 -24.21 2.20
N VAL A 2 45.36 -24.98 3.10
CA VAL A 2 44.00 -24.65 3.58
C VAL A 2 43.98 -23.39 4.46
N ALA A 3 44.92 -23.25 5.41
CA ALA A 3 44.99 -22.08 6.30
C ALA A 3 45.18 -20.74 5.56
N SER A 4 46.02 -20.70 4.53
CA SER A 4 46.22 -19.51 3.68
C SER A 4 44.97 -19.14 2.89
N THR A 5 44.16 -20.12 2.54
CA THR A 5 42.90 -19.93 1.81
C THR A 5 41.84 -19.35 2.74
N LEU A 6 41.77 -19.85 3.99
CA LEU A 6 40.87 -19.32 5.03
C LEU A 6 41.22 -17.88 5.43
N ALA A 7 42.51 -17.55 5.52
CA ALA A 7 42.98 -16.19 5.79
C ALA A 7 42.53 -15.21 4.67
N LYS A 8 42.72 -15.60 3.40
CA LYS A 8 42.23 -14.83 2.24
C LYS A 8 40.71 -14.64 2.25
N ILE A 9 39.94 -15.68 2.57
CA ILE A 9 38.48 -15.59 2.66
C ILE A 9 38.06 -14.59 3.76
N GLY A 10 38.78 -14.58 4.89
CA GLY A 10 38.54 -13.62 5.98
C GLY A 10 38.79 -12.17 5.58
N GLU A 11 39.85 -11.91 4.81
CA GLU A 11 40.18 -10.58 4.28
C GLU A 11 39.12 -10.08 3.30
N ILE A 12 38.71 -10.92 2.35
CA ILE A 12 37.67 -10.60 1.38
C ILE A 12 36.36 -10.24 2.09
N ARG A 13 35.98 -11.03 3.10
CA ARG A 13 34.75 -10.79 3.88
C ARG A 13 34.79 -9.50 4.68
N ARG A 14 35.96 -9.07 5.16
CA ARG A 14 36.11 -7.77 5.86
C ARG A 14 36.01 -6.61 4.87
N ALA A 15 36.67 -6.71 3.72
CA ALA A 15 36.65 -5.67 2.70
C ALA A 15 35.27 -5.44 2.06
N GLN A 16 34.41 -6.47 2.05
CA GLN A 16 33.05 -6.39 1.48
C GLN A 16 31.98 -5.91 2.47
N ARG A 17 32.27 -5.85 3.78
CA ARG A 17 31.26 -5.44 4.78
C ARG A 17 31.07 -3.93 4.75
N ALA A 18 29.84 -3.50 4.97
CA ALA A 18 29.55 -2.12 5.32
C ALA A 18 30.01 -1.85 6.77
N ASP A 19 30.56 -0.66 7.00
CA ASP A 19 31.04 -0.25 8.32
C ASP A 19 29.91 0.23 9.24
N GLY A 20 28.81 0.71 8.63
CA GLY A 20 27.71 1.36 9.33
C GLY A 20 26.39 0.58 9.30
N PRO A 21 25.41 0.97 10.13
CA PRO A 21 24.07 0.43 10.07
C PRO A 21 23.40 0.75 8.73
N ALA A 22 22.46 -0.10 8.31
CA ALA A 22 21.67 0.16 7.10
C ALA A 22 20.82 1.43 7.26
N ALA A 23 20.77 2.25 6.20
CA ALA A 23 19.97 3.47 6.16
C ALA A 23 19.02 3.44 4.95
N MET A 24 17.83 4.04 5.10
CA MET A 24 16.95 4.28 3.95
C MET A 24 17.51 5.41 3.10
N LEU A 25 17.89 5.10 1.85
CA LEU A 25 18.46 6.07 0.91
C LEU A 25 17.40 6.77 0.06
N GLY A 26 16.17 6.25 0.03
CA GLY A 26 15.06 6.87 -0.68
C GLY A 26 13.77 6.08 -0.54
N ILE A 27 12.65 6.79 -0.67
CA ILE A 27 11.31 6.22 -0.76
C ILE A 27 10.63 6.87 -1.96
N GLY A 28 10.27 6.06 -2.96
CA GLY A 28 9.45 6.49 -4.07
C GLY A 28 8.01 6.02 -3.87
N THR A 29 7.05 6.92 -3.98
CA THR A 29 5.63 6.58 -4.04
C THR A 29 5.06 6.97 -5.40
N ALA A 30 4.09 6.21 -5.88
CA ALA A 30 3.33 6.53 -7.08
C ALA A 30 1.85 6.31 -6.79
N ASN A 31 1.04 7.34 -7.03
CA ASN A 31 -0.40 7.23 -6.95
C ASN A 31 -0.98 6.88 -8.33
N PRO A 32 -2.00 6.02 -8.39
CA PRO A 32 -2.72 5.73 -9.62
C PRO A 32 -3.41 6.98 -10.16
N THR A 33 -3.53 7.07 -11.48
CA THR A 33 -4.25 8.19 -12.13
C THR A 33 -5.75 8.19 -11.82
N ASN A 34 -6.33 7.03 -11.50
CA ASN A 34 -7.77 6.87 -11.34
C ASN A 34 -8.17 6.76 -9.87
N TYR A 35 -8.80 7.81 -9.37
CA TYR A 35 -9.24 7.94 -7.99
C TYR A 35 -10.65 8.52 -7.92
N VAL A 36 -11.30 8.31 -6.78
CA VAL A 36 -12.56 8.97 -6.41
C VAL A 36 -12.41 9.57 -5.02
N LEU A 37 -13.10 10.69 -4.79
CA LEU A 37 -13.19 11.28 -3.47
C LEU A 37 -13.88 10.30 -2.53
N GLN A 38 -13.38 10.17 -1.31
CA GLN A 38 -13.95 9.25 -0.32
C GLN A 38 -15.43 9.57 -0.02
N GLU A 39 -15.81 10.85 -0.02
CA GLU A 39 -17.19 11.30 0.17
C GLU A 39 -18.10 10.83 -0.98
N GLU A 40 -17.59 10.79 -2.20
CA GLU A 40 -18.32 10.38 -3.40
C GLU A 40 -18.31 8.86 -3.62
N PHE A 41 -17.39 8.14 -2.97
CA PHE A 41 -17.19 6.71 -3.17
C PHE A 41 -18.43 5.85 -2.86
N PRO A 42 -19.18 6.05 -1.75
CA PRO A 42 -20.41 5.31 -1.50
C PRO A 42 -21.45 5.49 -2.60
N ASP A 43 -21.60 6.71 -3.13
CA ASP A 43 -22.55 6.98 -4.20
C ASP A 43 -22.07 6.37 -5.53
N TYR A 44 -20.77 6.50 -5.84
CA TYR A 44 -20.14 5.86 -6.99
C TYR A 44 -20.29 4.33 -6.97
N TYR A 45 -19.99 3.68 -5.85
CA TYR A 45 -19.98 2.23 -5.71
C TYR A 45 -21.37 1.62 -5.93
N PHE A 46 -22.40 2.18 -5.29
CA PHE A 46 -23.77 1.68 -5.42
C PHE A 46 -24.36 1.93 -6.82
N ARG A 47 -23.96 3.02 -7.48
CA ARG A 47 -24.34 3.31 -8.87
C ARG A 47 -23.73 2.30 -9.85
N VAL A 48 -22.42 2.09 -9.78
CA VAL A 48 -21.70 1.19 -10.71
C VAL A 48 -22.08 -0.28 -10.49
N THR A 49 -22.45 -0.67 -9.27
CA THR A 49 -22.90 -2.04 -8.95
C THR A 49 -24.40 -2.25 -9.12
N ASN A 50 -25.16 -1.24 -9.56
CA ASN A 50 -26.62 -1.28 -9.73
C ASN A 50 -27.38 -1.66 -8.43
N LYS A 51 -26.88 -1.19 -7.28
CA LYS A 51 -27.42 -1.47 -5.94
C LYS A 51 -28.08 -0.26 -5.28
N GLU A 52 -28.34 0.81 -6.01
CA GLU A 52 -28.91 2.06 -5.46
C GLU A 52 -30.22 1.88 -4.68
N HIS A 53 -30.98 0.83 -4.98
CA HIS A 53 -32.21 0.47 -4.26
C HIS A 53 -31.98 -0.03 -2.83
N LEU A 54 -30.75 -0.41 -2.45
CA LEU A 54 -30.40 -0.88 -1.12
C LEU A 54 -30.01 0.30 -0.22
N THR A 55 -30.98 1.17 0.09
CA THR A 55 -30.77 2.43 0.84
C THR A 55 -30.19 2.22 2.23
N ASP A 56 -30.70 1.23 2.98
CA ASP A 56 -30.24 0.96 4.36
C ASP A 56 -28.78 0.46 4.38
N LEU A 57 -28.43 -0.36 3.38
CA LEU A 57 -27.07 -0.84 3.20
C LEU A 57 -26.14 0.31 2.82
N LYS A 58 -26.61 1.21 1.96
CA LYS A 58 -25.86 2.40 1.54
C LYS A 58 -25.55 3.33 2.71
N ASP A 59 -26.51 3.56 3.61
CA ASP A 59 -26.30 4.38 4.81
C ASP A 59 -25.33 3.73 5.80
N THR A 60 -25.43 2.41 5.96
CA THR A 60 -24.47 1.64 6.78
C THR A 60 -23.06 1.72 6.18
N PHE A 61 -22.95 1.60 4.86
CA PHE A 61 -21.70 1.71 4.14
C PHE A 61 -21.09 3.11 4.23
N LYS A 62 -21.89 4.18 4.10
CA LYS A 62 -21.44 5.57 4.30
C LYS A 62 -20.80 5.78 5.67
N LYS A 63 -21.42 5.25 6.75
CA LYS A 63 -20.86 5.31 8.11
C LYS A 63 -19.56 4.54 8.23
N LEU A 64 -19.48 3.33 7.66
CA LEU A 64 -18.25 2.54 7.63
C LEU A 64 -17.13 3.29 6.89
N CYS A 65 -17.44 3.89 5.75
CA CYS A 65 -16.46 4.68 5.00
C CYS A 65 -15.96 5.87 5.80
N HIS A 66 -16.83 6.57 6.51
CA HIS A 66 -16.43 7.68 7.37
C HIS A 66 -15.52 7.21 8.52
N PHE A 67 -15.78 6.05 9.12
CA PHE A 67 -14.98 5.55 10.23
C PHE A 67 -13.60 5.01 9.79
N PHE A 68 -13.57 4.16 8.75
CA PHE A 68 -12.35 3.47 8.34
C PHE A 68 -11.45 4.31 7.46
N PHE A 69 -12.03 5.15 6.60
CA PHE A 69 -11.27 5.87 5.59
C PHE A 69 -11.04 7.34 5.92
N ALA A 70 -11.47 7.85 7.09
CA ALA A 70 -11.43 9.27 7.51
C ALA A 70 -10.15 10.09 7.20
N LYS A 71 -9.02 9.42 6.93
CA LYS A 71 -7.72 10.05 6.64
C LYS A 71 -7.32 9.97 5.15
N PHE A 72 -8.15 9.38 4.29
CA PHE A 72 -7.85 9.17 2.88
C PHE A 72 -8.76 10.04 2.01
N ASP A 73 -8.26 11.21 1.58
CA ASP A 73 -9.02 12.09 0.69
C ASP A 73 -9.39 11.43 -0.65
N TYR A 74 -8.59 10.44 -1.07
CA TYR A 74 -8.72 9.74 -2.35
C TYR A 74 -8.68 8.23 -2.19
N LEU A 75 -9.61 7.55 -2.86
CA LEU A 75 -9.68 6.09 -2.94
C LEU A 75 -9.31 5.62 -4.35
N GLU A 76 -8.31 4.74 -4.43
CA GLU A 76 -7.95 4.06 -5.67
C GLU A 76 -9.02 3.02 -6.04
N LEU A 77 -9.61 3.17 -7.22
CA LEU A 77 -10.71 2.32 -7.68
C LEU A 77 -10.34 0.83 -7.80
N ARG A 78 -9.08 0.49 -8.12
CA ARG A 78 -8.66 -0.92 -8.24
C ARG A 78 -8.67 -1.68 -6.92
N LYS A 79 -8.37 -1.03 -5.79
CA LYS A 79 -8.25 -1.71 -4.49
C LYS A 79 -9.57 -2.29 -4.00
N PHE A 80 -10.70 -1.73 -4.44
CA PHE A 80 -12.03 -2.15 -4.01
C PHE A 80 -12.71 -3.12 -4.97
N SER A 81 -12.21 -3.30 -6.20
CA SER A 81 -12.75 -4.30 -7.13
C SER A 81 -12.57 -5.74 -6.64
N ASN A 82 -11.54 -6.01 -5.85
CA ASN A 82 -11.24 -7.33 -5.28
C ASN A 82 -11.91 -7.59 -3.92
N LEU A 83 -12.76 -6.69 -3.43
CA LEU A 83 -13.53 -6.86 -2.19
C LEU A 83 -14.93 -7.47 -2.45
N ILE A 84 -15.17 -7.97 -3.67
CA ILE A 84 -16.41 -8.61 -4.12
C ILE A 84 -16.12 -10.08 -4.46
#